data_AF-A0A0L6T9W3-F1
#
_entry.id   AF-A0A0L6T9W3-F1
#
_cell.length_a   1.000
_cell.length_b   1.000
_cell.length_c   1.000
_cell.angle_alpha   90.00
_cell.angle_beta   90.00
_cell.angle_gamma   90.00
#
_symmetry.space_group_name_H-M   'P 1'
#
loop_
_entity.id
_entity.type
_entity.pdbx_description
1 polymer ?
#
loop_
_entity_poly.entity_id
_entity_poly.type
_entity_poly.pdbx_seq_one_letter_code
_entity_poly.pdbx_strand_id
1 'polypeptide(L)'
;EARGVKAEDVVVMAYPNYGVKLYGNVVIAGEEFLKKNPEAVKAFLRAFSKGVKDVVADPKAAAATVKARDGIVNEELELRRLKLALDATVLTPDAKAEGFGSVMGPRLSLMASQVADAYGTKERINPDAVWNGSFLPSAAERNIFAVARK
;
A
#
# COMPACT_ATOMS: atom_id res chain seq x y z
N GLU A 1 -21.13 -10.73 -3.64
CA GLU A 1 -21.61 -11.16 -2.30
C GLU A 1 -22.79 -10.34 -1.78
N ALA A 2 -22.64 -9.07 -1.36
CA ALA A 2 -23.75 -8.28 -0.78
C ALA A 2 -24.95 -8.00 -1.73
N ARG A 3 -24.79 -8.24 -3.03
CA ARG A 3 -25.83 -8.07 -4.06
C ARG A 3 -26.30 -9.42 -4.66
N GLY A 4 -25.99 -10.55 -4.03
CA GLY A 4 -26.45 -11.88 -4.47
C GLY A 4 -25.70 -12.52 -5.65
N VAL A 5 -24.75 -11.82 -6.28
CA VAL A 5 -23.89 -12.40 -7.33
C VAL A 5 -22.83 -13.32 -6.71
N LYS A 6 -22.70 -14.54 -7.24
CA LYS A 6 -21.70 -15.52 -6.82
C LYS A 6 -20.32 -15.14 -7.33
N ALA A 7 -19.27 -15.47 -6.58
CA ALA A 7 -17.89 -15.15 -6.97
C ALA A 7 -17.47 -15.84 -8.29
N GLU A 8 -17.95 -17.06 -8.52
CA GLU A 8 -17.71 -17.84 -9.75
C GLU A 8 -18.28 -17.19 -11.02
N ASP A 9 -19.28 -16.31 -10.87
CA ASP A 9 -19.89 -15.58 -11.98
C ASP A 9 -19.16 -14.24 -12.29
N VAL A 10 -18.10 -13.91 -11.53
CA VAL A 10 -17.39 -12.63 -11.66
C VAL A 10 -16.01 -12.85 -12.30
N VAL A 11 -15.81 -12.27 -13.48
CA VAL A 11 -14.49 -12.17 -14.11
C VAL A 11 -13.75 -10.95 -13.58
N VAL A 12 -12.65 -11.17 -12.86
CA VAL A 12 -11.80 -10.10 -12.33
C VAL A 12 -10.66 -9.81 -13.30
N MET A 13 -10.66 -8.62 -13.90
CA MET A 13 -9.57 -8.15 -14.74
C MET A 13 -8.60 -7.29 -13.93
N ALA A 14 -7.62 -7.93 -13.28
CA ALA A 14 -6.65 -7.21 -12.46
C ALA A 14 -5.70 -6.37 -13.32
N TYR A 15 -5.60 -5.07 -13.04
CA TYR A 15 -4.73 -4.11 -13.75
C TYR A 15 -3.30 -4.61 -14.04
N PRO A 16 -2.58 -5.25 -13.09
CA PRO A 16 -1.22 -5.73 -13.34
C PRO A 16 -1.14 -6.78 -14.47
N ASN A 17 -2.22 -7.52 -14.73
CA ASN A 17 -2.30 -8.51 -15.80
C ASN A 17 -2.48 -7.87 -17.19
N TYR A 18 -2.75 -6.56 -17.26
CA TYR A 18 -3.00 -5.81 -18.49
C TYR A 18 -2.06 -4.59 -18.62
N GLY A 19 -0.85 -4.68 -18.07
CA GLY A 19 0.20 -3.67 -18.26
C GLY A 19 0.10 -2.44 -17.36
N VAL A 20 -0.82 -2.41 -16.41
CA VAL A 20 -1.01 -1.29 -15.46
C VAL A 20 -0.33 -1.64 -14.14
N LYS A 21 0.93 -1.24 -14.00
CA LYS A 21 1.82 -1.58 -12.86
C LYS A 21 2.01 -0.41 -11.89
N LEU A 22 0.90 0.10 -11.35
CA LEU A 22 0.91 1.28 -10.48
C LEU A 22 1.44 0.95 -9.07
N TYR A 23 1.97 1.96 -8.39
CA TYR A 23 2.10 1.93 -6.93
C TYR A 23 0.73 2.16 -6.31
N GLY A 24 0.45 1.47 -5.20
CA GLY A 24 -0.82 1.55 -4.47
C GLY A 24 -0.86 2.74 -3.52
N ASN A 25 -1.28 2.48 -2.28
CA ASN A 25 -1.39 3.51 -1.24
C ASN A 25 -0.03 4.13 -0.89
N VAL A 26 -0.03 5.44 -0.66
CA VAL A 26 1.16 6.22 -0.30
C VAL A 26 0.89 7.08 0.93
N VAL A 27 1.95 7.38 1.68
CA VAL A 27 1.94 8.40 2.74
C VAL A 27 2.39 9.72 2.13
N ILE A 28 1.58 10.77 2.29
CA ILE A 28 1.87 12.11 1.77
C ILE A 28 2.07 13.06 2.94
N ALA A 29 3.13 13.87 2.87
CA ALA A 29 3.41 14.93 3.82
C ALA A 29 3.83 16.20 3.07
N GLY A 30 3.39 17.36 3.56
CA GLY A 30 3.76 18.65 2.96
C GLY A 30 5.23 18.98 3.17
N GLU A 31 5.86 19.66 2.21
CA GLU A 31 7.30 19.99 2.26
C GLU A 31 7.71 20.76 3.52
N GLU A 32 6.89 21.72 3.95
CA GLU A 32 7.16 22.50 5.15
C GLU A 32 7.23 21.61 6.39
N PHE A 33 6.31 20.63 6.48
CA PHE A 33 6.29 19.67 7.58
C PHE A 33 7.51 18.75 7.55
N LEU A 34 7.92 18.29 6.36
CA LEU A 34 9.14 17.48 6.18
C LEU A 34 10.39 18.24 6.64
N LYS A 35 10.49 19.54 6.29
CA LYS A 35 11.63 20.40 6.67
C LYS A 35 11.66 20.68 8.16
N LYS A 36 10.50 20.98 8.77
CA LYS A 36 10.40 21.36 10.20
C LYS A 36 10.42 20.15 11.14
N ASN A 37 9.90 19.01 10.71
CA ASN A 37 9.67 17.84 11.57
C ASN A 37 10.24 16.53 10.99
N PRO A 38 11.49 16.50 10.51
CA PRO A 38 12.05 15.31 9.83
C PRO A 38 12.07 14.07 10.72
N GLU A 39 12.36 14.24 12.01
CA GLU A 39 12.42 13.12 12.97
C GLU A 39 11.03 12.57 13.32
N ALA A 40 10.01 13.43 13.37
CA ALA A 40 8.62 12.99 13.57
C ALA A 40 8.13 12.14 12.39
N VAL A 41 8.50 12.52 11.16
CA VAL A 41 8.18 11.77 9.94
C VAL A 41 8.85 10.39 9.97
N LYS A 42 10.15 10.33 10.27
CA LYS A 42 10.88 9.04 10.40
C LYS A 42 10.26 8.16 11.50
N ALA A 43 9.93 8.75 12.64
CA ALA A 43 9.30 8.04 13.75
C ALA A 43 7.91 7.48 13.36
N PHE A 44 7.10 8.29 12.67
CA PHE A 44 5.81 7.86 12.13
C PHE A 44 5.97 6.69 11.15
N LEU A 45 6.90 6.79 10.19
CA LEU A 45 7.11 5.73 9.19
C LEU A 45 7.63 4.43 9.83
N ARG A 46 8.43 4.52 10.89
CA ARG A 46 8.84 3.34 11.69
C ARG A 46 7.65 2.72 12.42
N ALA A 47 6.82 3.53 13.07
CA ALA A 47 5.63 3.07 13.77
C ALA A 47 4.60 2.46 12.81
N PHE A 48 4.39 3.09 11.66
CA PHE A 48 3.54 2.59 10.57
C PHE A 48 4.05 1.22 10.08
N SER A 49 5.35 1.11 9.80
CA SER A 49 5.95 -0.16 9.38
C SER A 49 5.76 -1.27 10.42
N LYS A 50 5.83 -0.94 11.72
CA LYS A 50 5.51 -1.88 12.81
C LYS A 50 4.03 -2.27 12.81
N GLY A 51 3.12 -1.31 12.69
CA GLY A 51 1.69 -1.57 12.61
C GLY A 51 1.33 -2.49 11.43
N VAL A 52 1.95 -2.29 10.27
CA VAL A 52 1.75 -3.19 9.11
C VAL A 52 2.28 -4.60 9.41
N LYS A 53 3.42 -4.74 10.10
CA LYS A 53 3.91 -6.06 10.55
C LYS A 53 2.89 -6.75 11.46
N ASP A 54 2.31 -6.02 12.41
CA ASP A 54 1.31 -6.55 13.34
C ASP A 54 0.05 -6.99 12.57
N VAL A 55 -0.41 -6.20 11.59
CA VAL A 55 -1.54 -6.54 10.71
C VAL A 55 -1.26 -7.79 9.88
N VAL A 56 -0.04 -7.92 9.31
CA VAL A 56 0.35 -9.09 8.53
C VAL A 56 0.44 -10.35 9.41
N ALA A 57 0.93 -10.21 10.64
CA ALA A 57 1.08 -11.31 11.58
C ALA A 57 -0.27 -11.80 12.14
N ASP A 58 -1.21 -10.89 12.39
CA ASP A 58 -2.57 -11.22 12.86
C ASP A 58 -3.64 -10.31 12.22
N PRO A 59 -4.09 -10.64 10.99
CA PRO A 59 -5.14 -9.89 10.32
C PRO A 59 -6.48 -9.91 11.08
N LYS A 60 -6.72 -10.94 11.91
CA LYS A 60 -7.96 -11.05 12.69
C LYS A 60 -7.98 -10.03 13.82
N ALA A 61 -6.88 -9.91 14.57
CA ALA A 61 -6.75 -8.87 15.60
C ALA A 61 -6.86 -7.45 15.01
N ALA A 62 -6.35 -7.25 13.79
CA ALA A 62 -6.51 -5.99 13.06
C ALA A 62 -7.99 -5.67 12.75
N ALA A 63 -8.74 -6.64 12.22
CA ALA A 63 -10.18 -6.47 11.94
C ALA A 63 -10.99 -6.19 13.22
N ALA A 64 -10.69 -6.89 14.32
CA ALA A 64 -11.33 -6.66 15.62
C ALA A 64 -11.04 -5.24 16.16
N THR A 65 -9.82 -4.74 15.97
CA THR A 65 -9.46 -3.35 16.35
C THR A 65 -10.29 -2.33 15.58
N VAL A 66 -10.55 -2.56 14.29
CA VAL A 66 -11.42 -1.69 13.48
C VAL A 66 -12.87 -1.75 13.98
N LYS A 67 -13.40 -2.95 14.26
CA LYS A 67 -14.76 -3.13 14.82
C LYS A 67 -14.96 -2.42 16.16
N ALA A 68 -13.95 -2.44 17.03
CA ALA A 68 -14.02 -1.75 18.31
C ALA A 68 -14.15 -0.23 18.17
N ARG A 69 -13.64 0.33 17.07
CA ARG A 69 -13.76 1.76 16.73
C ARG A 69 -15.04 2.07 15.96
N ASP A 70 -15.47 1.18 15.08
CA ASP A 70 -16.67 1.32 14.27
C ASP A 70 -17.61 0.11 14.45
N GLY A 71 -18.63 0.31 15.29
CA GLY A 71 -19.60 -0.72 15.65
C GLY A 71 -20.46 -1.22 14.49
N ILE A 72 -20.49 -0.57 13.32
CA ILE A 72 -21.28 -1.04 12.16
C ILE A 72 -20.51 -2.04 11.29
N VAL A 73 -19.20 -2.19 11.52
CA VAL A 73 -18.34 -3.07 10.74
C VAL A 73 -18.76 -4.53 10.90
N ASN A 74 -18.76 -5.28 9.79
CA ASN A 74 -18.83 -6.73 9.83
C ASN A 74 -17.39 -7.28 9.87
N GLU A 75 -16.96 -7.77 11.03
CA GLU A 75 -15.57 -8.22 11.25
C GLU A 75 -15.17 -9.36 10.31
N GLU A 76 -16.06 -10.33 10.05
CA GLU A 76 -15.78 -11.45 9.17
C GLU A 76 -15.59 -10.99 7.71
N LEU A 77 -16.44 -10.07 7.25
CA LEU A 77 -16.32 -9.47 5.93
C LEU A 77 -15.02 -8.67 5.79
N GLU A 78 -14.68 -7.84 6.79
CA GLU A 78 -13.47 -7.03 6.76
C GLU A 78 -12.20 -7.89 6.87
N LEU A 79 -12.21 -8.97 7.64
CA LEU A 79 -11.10 -9.93 7.65
C LEU A 79 -10.86 -10.54 6.27
N ARG A 80 -11.92 -10.92 5.56
CA ARG A 80 -11.81 -11.45 4.18
C ARG A 80 -11.27 -10.39 3.22
N ARG A 81 -11.76 -9.14 3.30
CA ARG A 81 -11.29 -8.02 2.50
C ARG A 81 -9.82 -7.66 2.78
N LEU A 82 -9.43 -7.66 4.05
CA LEU A 82 -8.06 -7.38 4.46
C LEU A 82 -7.10 -8.43 3.91
N LYS A 83 -7.43 -9.72 4.03
CA LYS A 83 -6.60 -10.79 3.44
C LYS A 83 -6.47 -10.64 1.93
N LEU A 84 -7.57 -10.38 1.22
CA LEU A 84 -7.54 -10.11 -0.21
C LEU A 84 -6.64 -8.93 -0.56
N ALA A 85 -6.74 -7.82 0.19
CA ALA A 85 -5.92 -6.64 -0.03
C ALA A 85 -4.43 -6.92 0.24
N LEU A 86 -4.12 -7.66 1.31
CA LEU A 86 -2.77 -8.08 1.63
C LEU A 86 -2.18 -8.90 0.47
N ASP A 87 -2.87 -9.93 0.01
CA ASP A 87 -2.38 -10.81 -1.05
C ASP A 87 -2.24 -10.09 -2.39
N ALA A 88 -3.21 -9.24 -2.74
CA ALA A 88 -3.26 -8.59 -4.05
C ALA A 88 -2.33 -7.38 -4.17
N THR A 89 -2.00 -6.69 -3.05
CA THR A 89 -1.34 -5.38 -3.14
C THR A 89 -0.17 -5.17 -2.19
N VAL A 90 -0.05 -5.92 -1.09
CA VAL A 90 0.95 -5.68 -0.04
C VAL A 90 2.02 -6.79 0.01
N LEU A 91 1.58 -8.04 -0.04
CA LEU A 91 2.39 -9.26 0.06
C LEU A 91 2.72 -9.86 -1.31
N THR A 92 2.76 -9.01 -2.34
CA THR A 92 3.01 -9.45 -3.72
C THR A 92 4.48 -9.84 -3.93
N PRO A 93 4.79 -10.69 -4.93
CA PRO A 93 6.17 -11.00 -5.29
C PRO A 93 7.01 -9.76 -5.59
N ASP A 94 6.45 -8.79 -6.31
CA ASP A 94 7.10 -7.52 -6.63
C ASP A 94 7.40 -6.72 -5.35
N ALA A 95 6.44 -6.56 -4.44
CA ALA A 95 6.65 -5.84 -3.19
C ALA A 95 7.73 -6.51 -2.31
N LYS A 96 7.79 -7.84 -2.33
CA LYS A 96 8.82 -8.61 -1.63
C LYS A 96 10.21 -8.40 -2.23
N ALA A 97 10.31 -8.34 -3.56
CA ALA A 97 11.56 -8.11 -4.27
C ALA A 97 12.07 -6.66 -4.14
N GLU A 98 11.17 -5.68 -4.25
CA GLU A 98 11.48 -4.24 -4.21
C GLU A 98 11.66 -3.71 -2.76
N GLY A 99 11.06 -4.40 -1.79
CA GLY A 99 11.04 -4.02 -0.37
C GLY A 99 9.90 -3.05 -0.04
N PHE A 100 9.22 -3.31 1.07
CA PHE A 100 8.05 -2.53 1.50
C PHE A 100 8.38 -1.05 1.70
N GLY A 101 7.55 -0.18 1.11
CA GLY A 101 7.69 1.27 1.14
C GLY A 101 8.77 1.82 0.20
N SER A 102 9.52 0.98 -0.51
CA SER A 102 10.46 1.44 -1.54
C SER A 102 9.73 1.71 -2.87
N VAL A 103 10.34 2.52 -3.72
CA VAL A 103 9.87 2.79 -5.09
C VAL A 103 11.02 2.58 -6.07
N MET A 104 10.74 1.90 -7.17
CA MET A 104 11.65 1.65 -8.29
C MET A 104 11.45 2.71 -9.37
N GLY A 105 12.54 3.38 -9.75
CA GLY A 105 12.53 4.46 -10.73
C GLY A 105 11.79 4.13 -12.03
N PRO A 106 12.14 3.04 -12.74
CA PRO A 106 11.46 2.67 -13.99
C PRO A 106 9.95 2.46 -13.86
N ARG A 107 9.52 1.87 -12.73
CA ARG A 107 8.09 1.63 -12.45
C ARG A 107 7.36 2.94 -12.13
N LEU A 108 7.99 3.83 -11.36
CA LEU A 108 7.43 5.16 -11.07
C LEU A 108 7.31 6.01 -12.35
N SER A 109 8.32 5.98 -13.22
CA SER A 109 8.28 6.67 -14.51
C SER A 109 7.17 6.15 -15.42
N LEU A 110 6.98 4.82 -15.47
CA LEU A 110 5.87 4.22 -16.22
C LEU A 110 4.52 4.67 -15.66
N MET A 111 4.34 4.59 -14.34
CA MET A 111 3.13 5.06 -13.66
C MET A 111 2.86 6.54 -13.95
N ALA A 112 3.88 7.39 -13.85
CA ALA A 112 3.79 8.82 -14.14
C ALA A 112 3.32 9.08 -15.58
N SER A 113 3.84 8.33 -16.57
CA SER A 113 3.38 8.43 -17.95
C SER A 113 1.92 7.99 -18.10
N GLN A 114 1.57 6.82 -17.56
CA GLN A 114 0.21 6.27 -17.66
C GLN A 114 -0.83 7.21 -17.03
N VAL A 115 -0.53 7.81 -15.89
CA VAL A 115 -1.39 8.81 -15.24
C VAL A 115 -1.48 10.08 -16.09
N ALA A 116 -0.36 10.60 -16.59
CA ALA A 116 -0.36 11.78 -17.45
C ALA A 116 -1.21 11.58 -18.72
N ASP A 117 -1.10 10.42 -19.36
CA ASP A 117 -1.87 10.07 -20.55
C ASP A 117 -3.36 9.90 -20.22
N ALA A 118 -3.70 9.19 -19.13
CA ALA A 118 -5.09 8.92 -18.75
C ALA A 118 -5.85 10.19 -18.34
N TYR A 119 -5.18 11.14 -17.67
CA TYR A 119 -5.80 12.36 -17.17
C TYR A 119 -5.56 13.58 -18.08
N GLY A 120 -4.78 13.45 -19.15
CA GLY A 120 -4.48 14.55 -20.07
C GLY A 120 -3.81 15.73 -19.37
N THR A 121 -2.81 15.47 -18.51
CA THR A 121 -2.13 16.53 -17.76
C THR A 121 -1.44 17.52 -18.71
N LYS A 122 -1.46 18.82 -18.36
CA LYS A 122 -0.84 19.88 -19.19
C LYS A 122 0.65 19.64 -19.43
N GLU A 123 1.32 19.09 -18.44
CA GLU A 123 2.74 18.74 -18.46
C GLU A 123 2.93 17.27 -18.06
N ARG A 124 4.08 16.69 -18.43
CA ARG A 124 4.46 15.36 -17.95
C ARG A 124 4.78 15.41 -16.45
N ILE A 125 4.37 14.37 -15.73
CA ILE A 125 4.69 14.25 -14.30
C ILE A 125 6.17 13.90 -14.16
N ASN A 126 6.93 14.70 -13.40
CA ASN A 126 8.32 14.39 -13.05
C ASN A 126 8.37 13.39 -11.87
N PRO A 127 8.86 12.16 -12.07
CA PRO A 127 8.97 11.15 -11.02
C PRO A 127 9.80 11.59 -9.81
N ASP A 128 10.88 12.35 -10.05
CA ASP A 128 11.79 12.78 -8.99
C ASP A 128 11.18 13.87 -8.08
N ALA A 129 10.16 14.57 -8.58
CA ALA A 129 9.45 15.59 -7.80
C ALA A 129 8.36 15.01 -6.90
N VAL A 130 7.88 13.78 -7.18
CA VAL A 130 6.74 13.18 -6.48
C VAL A 130 7.15 12.15 -5.43
N TRP A 131 8.41 11.72 -5.41
CA TRP A 131 8.90 10.71 -4.49
C TRP A 131 10.15 11.16 -3.72
N ASN A 132 10.11 11.00 -2.39
CA ASN A 132 11.26 11.23 -1.52
C ASN A 132 11.39 10.11 -0.48
N GLY A 133 12.30 9.16 -0.74
CA GLY A 133 12.56 8.01 0.13
C GLY A 133 13.50 8.29 1.31
N SER A 134 14.04 9.51 1.46
CA SER A 134 15.10 9.79 2.47
C SER A 134 14.63 9.70 3.93
N PHE A 135 13.32 9.65 4.15
CA PHE A 135 12.71 9.51 5.48
C PHE A 135 12.36 8.06 5.84
N LEU A 136 12.54 7.11 4.93
CA LEU A 136 12.20 5.71 5.18
C LEU A 136 13.07 5.14 6.33
N PRO A 137 12.50 4.34 7.23
CA PRO A 137 13.26 3.50 8.16
C PRO A 137 14.20 2.57 7.40
N SER A 138 15.16 1.91 8.04
CA SER A 138 16.02 0.93 7.36
C SER A 138 15.22 -0.21 6.71
N ALA A 139 15.82 -0.89 5.71
CA ALA A 139 15.17 -2.02 5.04
C ALA A 139 14.76 -3.13 6.03
N ALA A 140 15.56 -3.38 7.06
CA ALA A 140 15.25 -4.35 8.11
C ALA A 140 14.05 -3.92 8.97
N GLU A 141 14.00 -2.64 9.37
CA GLU A 141 12.90 -2.09 10.18
C GLU A 141 11.56 -2.14 9.44
N ARG A 142 11.56 -2.05 8.11
CA ARG A 142 10.35 -2.11 7.27
C ARG A 142 10.09 -3.45 6.60
N ASN A 143 10.88 -4.50 6.87
CA ASN A 143 10.66 -5.82 6.28
C ASN A 143 9.42 -6.52 6.88
N ILE A 144 8.27 -6.35 6.23
CA ILE A 144 6.99 -6.96 6.64
C ILE A 144 6.85 -8.44 6.25
N PHE A 145 7.72 -8.93 5.35
CA PHE A 145 7.61 -10.28 4.78
C PHE A 145 8.19 -11.36 5.69
N ALA A 146 9.00 -10.97 6.68
CA ALA A 146 9.56 -11.90 7.66
C ALA A 146 8.49 -12.46 8.62
N VAL A 147 7.39 -11.73 8.82
CA VAL A 147 6.32 -12.11 9.76
C VAL A 147 5.09 -12.71 9.08
N ALA A 148 5.00 -12.65 7.76
CA ALA A 148 4.00 -13.35 6.97
C ALA A 148 4.24 -14.86 7.12
N ARG A 149 3.56 -15.51 8.06
CA ARG A 149 3.60 -16.97 8.20
C ARG A 149 2.98 -17.60 6.93
N LYS A 150 3.55 -18.75 6.52
CA LYS A 150 3.01 -19.59 5.43
C LYS A 150 1.58 -20.03 5.72
#